data_AF-A0A7C1NDU9-F1
#
_entry.id   AF-A0A7C1NDU9-F1
#
_cell.length_a   1.000
_cell.length_b   1.000
_cell.length_c   1.000
_cell.angle_alpha   90.00
_cell.angle_beta   90.00
_cell.angle_gamma   90.00
#
_symmetry.space_group_name_H-M   'P 1'
#
loop_
_entity.id
_entity.type
_entity.pdbx_description
1 polymer ?
#
loop_
_entity_poly.entity_id
_entity_poly.type
_entity_poly.pdbx_seq_one_letter_code
_entity_poly.pdbx_strand_id
1 'polypeptide(L)'
;MKKRLDILLVERGLVQSRERAKALIMEGKALVGGVPSTKAGAMVAADSDIALKEGMPFVGRGGLKLEAALEHFRIDLEGVIAMDVGASTGGFTDCML
;
A
#
# COMPACT_ATOMS: atom_id res chain seq x y z
N MET A 1 -6.90 7.81 -27.02
CA MET A 1 -8.22 7.96 -26.36
C MET A 1 -8.01 8.21 -24.86
N LYS A 2 -8.78 9.09 -24.21
CA LYS A 2 -8.69 9.31 -22.76
C LYS A 2 -9.79 8.51 -22.03
N LYS A 3 -9.45 7.89 -20.90
CA LYS A 3 -10.36 7.14 -20.02
C LYS A 3 -10.27 7.65 -18.59
N ARG A 4 -11.27 7.36 -17.77
CA ARG A 4 -11.23 7.67 -16.33
C ARG A 4 -10.21 6.77 -15.62
N LEU A 5 -9.44 7.35 -14.71
CA LEU A 5 -8.41 6.64 -13.94
C LEU A 5 -8.99 5.46 -13.15
N ASP A 6 -10.13 5.63 -12.48
CA ASP A 6 -10.76 4.56 -11.70
C ASP A 6 -11.19 3.35 -12.55
N ILE A 7 -11.63 3.57 -13.79
CA ILE A 7 -11.95 2.52 -14.76
C ILE A 7 -10.67 1.86 -15.26
N LEU A 8 -9.68 2.68 -15.62
CA LEU A 8 -8.44 2.20 -16.21
C LEU A 8 -7.62 1.32 -15.24
N LEU A 9 -7.65 1.62 -13.94
CA LEU A 9 -7.03 0.77 -12.91
C LEU A 9 -7.67 -0.63 -12.85
N VAL A 10 -9.00 -0.73 -13.00
CA VAL A 10 -9.72 -2.01 -13.01
C VAL A 10 -9.47 -2.76 -14.32
N GLU A 11 -9.59 -2.07 -15.46
CA GLU A 11 -9.36 -2.66 -16.79
C GLU A 11 -7.95 -3.24 -16.94
N ARG A 12 -6.95 -2.61 -16.31
CA ARG A 12 -5.56 -3.10 -16.28
C ARG A 12 -5.29 -4.16 -15.20
N GLY A 13 -6.29 -4.57 -14.43
CA GLY A 13 -6.14 -5.56 -13.37
C GLY A 13 -5.32 -5.09 -12.15
N LEU A 14 -5.05 -3.79 -12.02
CA LEU A 14 -4.29 -3.24 -10.88
C LEU A 14 -5.12 -3.23 -9.59
N VAL A 15 -6.44 -3.22 -9.70
CA VAL A 15 -7.39 -3.27 -8.59
C VAL A 15 -8.60 -4.12 -8.95
N GLN A 16 -9.19 -4.77 -7.94
CA GLN A 16 -10.29 -5.73 -8.13
C GLN A 16 -11.67 -5.08 -8.35
N SER A 17 -11.85 -3.81 -7.97
CA SER A 17 -13.13 -3.11 -8.12
C SER A 17 -12.96 -1.60 -8.29
N ARG A 18 -13.99 -0.94 -8.84
CA ARG A 18 -14.00 0.52 -8.99
C ARG A 18 -14.05 1.24 -7.65
N GLU A 19 -14.71 0.65 -6.66
CA GLU A 19 -14.78 1.16 -5.29
C GLU A 19 -13.39 1.19 -4.66
N ARG A 20 -12.63 0.09 -4.79
CA ARG A 20 -11.24 0.02 -4.33
C ARG A 20 -10.34 0.99 -5.10
N ALA A 21 -10.54 1.12 -6.42
CA ALA A 21 -9.83 2.10 -7.25
C ALA A 21 -10.02 3.53 -6.71
N LYS A 22 -11.27 3.93 -6.43
CA LYS A 22 -11.58 5.26 -5.88
C LYS A 22 -10.90 5.49 -4.54
N ALA A 23 -10.95 4.53 -3.62
CA ALA A 23 -10.30 4.65 -2.31
C ALA A 23 -8.79 4.89 -2.45
N LEU A 24 -8.10 4.04 -3.22
CA LEU A 24 -6.65 4.15 -3.43
C LEU A 24 -6.26 5.46 -4.14
N ILE A 25 -7.06 5.91 -5.11
CA ILE A 25 -6.85 7.21 -5.75
C ILE A 25 -7.00 8.34 -4.73
N MET A 26 -8.07 8.36 -3.92
CA MET A 26 -8.29 9.40 -2.90
C MET A 26 -7.20 9.41 -1.81
N GLU A 27 -6.63 8.24 -1.50
CA GLU A 27 -5.47 8.10 -0.61
C GLU A 27 -4.14 8.54 -1.25
N GLY A 28 -4.15 8.97 -2.52
CA GLY A 28 -2.94 9.38 -3.24
C GLY A 28 -2.01 8.22 -3.61
N LYS A 29 -2.53 6.98 -3.61
CA LYS A 29 -1.76 5.77 -3.94
C LYS A 29 -1.73 5.48 -5.43
N ALA A 30 -2.57 6.09 -6.25
CA ALA A 30 -2.51 5.94 -7.70
C ALA A 30 -1.53 6.96 -8.32
N LEU A 31 -0.52 6.48 -9.03
CA LEU A 31 0.47 7.28 -9.74
C LEU A 31 0.16 7.29 -11.24
N VAL A 32 0.25 8.45 -11.89
CA VAL A 32 0.15 8.60 -13.34
C VAL A 32 1.41 9.30 -13.82
N GLY A 33 2.27 8.60 -14.57
CA GLY A 33 3.59 9.10 -14.96
C GLY A 33 4.46 9.45 -13.74
N GLY A 34 4.37 8.66 -12.67
CA GLY A 34 5.11 8.88 -11.41
C GLY A 34 4.51 9.93 -10.46
N VAL A 35 3.46 10.66 -10.86
CA VAL A 35 2.84 11.71 -10.02
C VAL A 35 1.54 11.18 -9.37
N PRO A 36 1.34 11.37 -8.05
CA PRO A 36 0.09 11.01 -7.39
C PRO A 36 -1.13 11.73 -8.01
N SER A 37 -2.16 10.95 -8.34
CA SER A 37 -3.48 11.47 -8.71
C SER A 37 -4.46 11.21 -7.59
N THR A 38 -5.21 12.23 -7.20
CA THR A 38 -6.20 12.17 -6.11
C THR A 38 -7.65 12.23 -6.60
N LYS A 39 -7.86 12.35 -7.93
CA LYS A 39 -9.19 12.48 -8.54
C LYS A 39 -9.55 11.23 -9.33
N ALA A 40 -10.48 10.43 -8.80
CA ALA A 40 -10.90 9.17 -9.42
C ALA A 40 -11.43 9.32 -10.86
N GLY A 41 -12.16 10.41 -11.10
CA GLY A 41 -12.67 10.75 -12.44
C GLY A 41 -11.68 11.48 -13.34
N ALA A 42 -10.39 11.53 -13.01
CA ALA A 42 -9.38 12.15 -13.86
C ALA A 42 -9.31 11.43 -15.21
N MET A 43 -9.33 12.21 -16.30
CA MET A 43 -9.23 11.69 -17.66
C MET A 43 -7.75 11.55 -18.03
N VAL A 44 -7.27 10.31 -18.07
CA VAL A 44 -5.88 9.94 -18.38
C VAL A 44 -5.81 9.25 -19.73
N ALA A 45 -4.67 9.33 -20.42
CA ALA A 45 -4.51 8.63 -21.69
C ALA A 45 -4.49 7.11 -21.44
N ALA A 46 -5.11 6.34 -22.33
CA ALA A 46 -5.25 4.89 -22.16
C ALA A 46 -3.90 4.14 -22.14
N ASP A 47 -2.84 4.78 -22.61
CA ASP A 47 -1.44 4.34 -22.69
C ASP A 47 -0.54 5.01 -21.64
N SER A 48 -1.08 5.89 -20.79
CA SER A 48 -0.29 6.51 -19.71
C SER A 48 0.31 5.44 -18.80
N ASP A 49 1.52 5.68 -18.31
CA ASP A 49 2.13 4.87 -17.26
C ASP A 49 1.34 5.06 -15.96
N ILE A 50 0.80 3.97 -15.40
CA ILE A 50 -0.06 4.00 -14.22
C ILE A 50 0.39 2.88 -13.28
N ALA A 51 0.68 3.26 -12.04
CA ALA A 51 1.11 2.35 -11.00
C ALA A 51 0.33 2.64 -9.71
N LEU A 52 0.29 1.65 -8.82
CA LEU A 52 -0.14 1.85 -7.44
C LEU A 52 1.10 1.89 -6.56
N LYS A 53 1.17 2.89 -5.69
CA LYS A 53 2.12 2.92 -4.60
C LYS A 53 1.81 1.74 -3.69
N GLU A 54 2.83 0.95 -3.37
CA GLU A 54 2.70 -0.16 -2.44
C GLU A 54 2.15 0.34 -1.10
N GLY A 55 1.28 -0.48 -0.51
CA GLY A 55 0.75 -0.22 0.82
C GLY A 55 1.86 -0.35 1.86
N MET A 56 1.60 0.17 3.06
CA MET A 56 2.44 -0.19 4.21
C MET A 56 2.25 -1.69 4.45
N PRO A 57 3.32 -2.50 4.57
CA PRO A 57 3.22 -3.93 4.79
C PRO A 57 2.54 -4.27 6.13
N PHE A 58 2.60 -3.32 7.08
CA PHE A 58 2.05 -3.47 8.42
C PHE A 58 0.90 -2.51 8.70
N VAL A 59 0.02 -2.88 9.64
CA VAL A 59 -1.11 -2.07 10.12
C VAL A 59 -0.71 -0.73 10.76
N GLY A 60 0.57 -0.50 11.01
CA GLY A 60 1.09 0.79 11.46
C GLY A 60 2.58 0.97 11.20
N ARG A 61 3.03 2.23 11.24
CA ARG A 61 4.44 2.63 11.06
C ARG A 61 5.41 1.98 12.05
N GLY A 62 4.89 1.40 13.14
CA GLY A 62 5.68 0.61 14.08
C GLY A 62 6.35 -0.58 13.40
N GLY A 63 5.64 -1.33 12.55
CA GLY A 63 6.18 -2.56 11.97
C GLY A 63 7.47 -2.33 11.18
N LEU A 64 7.54 -1.24 10.40
CA LEU A 64 8.76 -0.85 9.67
C LEU A 64 9.98 -0.64 10.59
N LYS A 65 9.76 -0.22 11.84
CA LYS A 65 10.87 -0.03 12.80
C LYS A 65 11.35 -1.37 13.33
N LEU A 66 10.42 -2.29 13.62
CA LEU A 66 10.75 -3.60 14.13
C LEU A 66 11.42 -4.44 13.04
N GLU A 67 10.86 -4.46 11.83
CA GLU A 67 11.44 -5.11 10.64
C GLU A 67 12.91 -4.70 10.45
N ALA A 68 13.18 -3.39 10.40
CA ALA A 68 14.54 -2.87 10.28
C ALA A 68 15.45 -3.30 11.44
N ALA A 69 14.92 -3.43 12.66
CA ALA A 69 15.69 -3.91 13.81
C ALA A 69 16.00 -5.42 13.70
N LEU A 70 15.01 -6.24 13.31
CA LEU A 70 15.19 -7.68 13.13
C LEU A 70 16.23 -7.97 12.05
N GLU A 71 16.20 -7.25 10.93
CA GLU A 71 17.20 -7.35 9.87
C GLU A 71 18.59 -6.91 10.36
N HIS A 72 18.68 -5.75 11.01
CA HIS A 72 19.96 -5.20 11.47
C HIS A 72 20.63 -6.10 12.51
N PHE A 73 19.87 -6.58 13.49
CA PHE A 73 20.36 -7.43 14.57
C PHE A 73 20.36 -8.93 14.22
N ARG A 74 19.85 -9.30 13.03
CA ARG A 74 19.72 -10.69 12.56
C ARG A 74 18.98 -11.58 13.56
N ILE A 75 17.82 -11.10 14.02
CA ILE A 75 16.96 -11.82 14.96
C ILE A 75 15.94 -12.61 14.15
N ASP A 76 15.89 -13.93 14.40
CA ASP A 76 14.85 -14.81 13.87
C ASP A 76 13.74 -14.95 14.92
N LEU A 77 12.48 -14.82 14.48
CA LEU A 77 11.29 -14.94 15.30
C LEU A 77 10.58 -16.29 15.13
N GLU A 78 11.09 -17.19 14.28
CA GLU A 78 10.48 -18.49 14.06
C GLU A 78 10.41 -19.30 15.37
N GLY A 79 9.19 -19.69 15.76
CA GLY A 79 8.93 -20.46 16.97
C GLY A 79 9.14 -19.69 18.29
N VAL A 80 9.35 -18.37 18.23
CA VAL A 80 9.58 -17.55 19.43
C VAL A 80 8.24 -17.10 20.04
N ILE A 81 8.12 -17.23 21.36
CA ILE A 81 7.05 -16.58 22.12
C ILE A 81 7.48 -15.14 22.39
N ALA A 82 6.86 -14.19 21.71
CA ALA A 82 7.13 -12.76 21.86
C ALA A 82 6.01 -12.04 22.63
N MET A 83 6.35 -10.91 23.27
CA MET A 83 5.39 -10.00 23.92
C MET A 83 5.60 -8.58 23.39
N ASP A 84 4.53 -8.00 22.80
CA ASP A 84 4.52 -6.59 22.37
C ASP A 84 4.02 -5.68 23.51
N VAL A 85 4.95 -4.95 24.14
CA VAL A 85 4.63 -4.01 25.22
C VAL A 85 4.36 -2.63 24.63
N GLY A 86 3.09 -2.21 24.69
CA GLY A 86 2.65 -0.92 24.14
C GLY A 86 2.12 -1.01 22.71
N ALA A 87 1.54 -2.15 22.33
CA ALA A 87 1.14 -2.51 20.98
C ALA A 87 0.33 -1.44 20.20
N SER A 88 -0.42 -0.55 20.86
CA SER A 88 -1.20 0.51 20.20
C SER A 88 -2.07 -0.02 19.04
N THR A 89 -1.87 0.41 17.79
CA THR A 89 -2.58 -0.11 16.61
C THR A 89 -2.10 -1.50 16.14
N GLY A 90 -1.08 -2.07 16.78
CA GLY A 90 -0.57 -3.42 16.55
C GLY A 90 0.54 -3.54 15.51
N GLY A 91 1.22 -2.45 15.16
CA GLY A 91 2.23 -2.49 14.08
C GLY A 91 3.43 -3.39 14.38
N PHE A 92 3.87 -3.51 15.64
CA PHE A 92 4.94 -4.45 16.03
C PHE A 92 4.41 -5.88 16.05
N THR A 93 3.25 -6.13 16.67
CA THR A 93 2.57 -7.43 16.60
C THR A 93 2.43 -7.96 15.17
N ASP A 94 1.90 -7.15 14.24
CA ASP A 94 1.70 -7.53 12.84
C ASP A 94 3.02 -7.84 12.10
N CYS A 95 4.13 -7.22 12.52
CA CYS A 95 5.46 -7.52 12.00
C CYS A 95 6.03 -8.85 12.54
N MET A 96 5.55 -9.34 13.68
CA MET A 96 6.01 -10.60 14.29
C MET A 96 5.16 -11.82 13.92
N LEU A 97 4.07 -11.63 13.16
CA LEU A 97 3.16 -12.69 12.69
C LEU A 97 3.55 -13.19 11.30
#